data_AF-A0A3Q3LNR5-F1
#
_entry.id   AF-A0A3Q3LNR5-F1
#
_cell.length_a   1.000
_cell.length_b   1.000
_cell.length_c   1.000
_cell.angle_alpha   90.00
_cell.angle_beta   90.00
_cell.angle_gamma   90.00
#
_symmetry.space_group_name_H-M   'P 1'
#
loop_
_entity.id
_entity.type
_entity.pdbx_description
1 polymer ?
#
loop_
_entity_poly.entity_id
_entity_poly.type
_entity_poly.pdbx_seq_one_letter_code
_entity_poly.pdbx_strand_id
1 'polypeptide(L)'
;MAHHEQNYPFPQVFLVDGGGGSQYPANQSNLVPCWSFPPPQERRRSQERSGGCLGVRPGAAMLVLMLFLLVFAALGFEAFQIYTLQRELKELRQVKPVSEPHSAQKQIGRMDGVSQAHTLLWEPHAGRGFTLGAVAYRYQDGALQVNETGLYHIYSRVELTLKDCSPESSFLHVVFVRRAGRNPPLRLMEAYRAGFCSQRTGLSWTTESYLGSALQLQKLDRVYVNMSQPNDLRRVPYANFFGLYKI
;
A
#
# COMPACT_ATOMS: atom_id res chain seq x y z
N MET A 1 11.36 15.73 -40.39
CA MET A 1 12.64 15.85 -39.67
C MET A 1 12.30 15.94 -38.17
N ALA A 2 12.08 14.89 -37.39
CA ALA A 2 12.58 13.50 -37.48
C ALA A 2 14.10 13.45 -37.56
N HIS A 3 14.76 13.10 -36.45
CA HIS A 3 15.67 11.95 -36.33
C HIS A 3 15.92 11.69 -34.84
N HIS A 4 15.53 10.50 -34.38
CA HIS A 4 15.82 9.98 -33.04
C HIS A 4 16.61 8.69 -33.29
N GLU A 5 17.93 8.72 -33.13
CA GLU A 5 18.77 7.58 -33.50
C GLU A 5 18.73 6.49 -32.41
N GLN A 6 17.97 5.44 -32.69
CA GLN A 6 18.22 4.12 -32.10
C GLN A 6 19.42 3.51 -32.81
N ASN A 7 20.43 3.06 -32.06
CA ASN A 7 21.52 2.27 -32.62
C ASN A 7 21.80 1.04 -31.74
N TYR A 8 21.33 -0.11 -32.22
CA TYR A 8 21.72 -1.44 -31.75
C TYR A 8 22.25 -2.22 -32.97
N PRO A 9 23.37 -2.92 -32.81
CA PRO A 9 23.53 -4.21 -33.48
C PRO A 9 23.88 -5.33 -32.49
N PHE A 10 23.13 -6.43 -32.59
CA PHE A 10 23.37 -7.71 -31.90
C PHE A 10 24.39 -8.57 -32.71
N PRO A 11 24.80 -9.78 -32.27
CA PRO A 11 26.20 -10.17 -32.17
C PRO A 11 26.74 -10.91 -33.42
N GLN A 12 28.06 -11.15 -33.42
CA GLN A 12 28.72 -12.09 -34.34
C GLN A 12 28.93 -13.46 -33.67
N VAL A 13 29.14 -14.49 -34.49
CA VAL A 13 28.82 -15.90 -34.16
C VAL A 13 29.99 -16.85 -34.51
N PHE A 14 29.97 -18.04 -33.91
CA PHE A 14 30.68 -19.30 -34.25
C PHE A 14 32.06 -19.60 -33.63
N LEU A 15 31.98 -20.44 -32.59
CA LEU A 15 32.48 -21.83 -32.54
C LEU A 15 33.77 -22.21 -33.30
N VAL A 16 34.72 -22.68 -32.49
CA VAL A 16 35.85 -23.57 -32.79
C VAL A 16 35.37 -24.93 -33.32
N ASP A 17 36.01 -25.51 -34.35
CA ASP A 17 36.92 -26.67 -34.21
C ASP A 17 37.63 -26.99 -35.54
N GLY A 18 38.80 -27.65 -35.48
CA GLY A 18 39.70 -27.89 -36.62
C GLY A 18 40.71 -29.02 -36.41
N GLY A 19 40.44 -29.97 -35.53
CA GLY A 19 41.29 -31.15 -35.31
C GLY A 19 41.20 -32.21 -36.42
N GLY A 20 42.14 -32.18 -37.36
CA GLY A 20 42.83 -33.37 -37.91
C GLY A 20 42.06 -34.43 -38.74
N GLY A 21 42.46 -34.53 -40.01
CA GLY A 21 43.10 -35.77 -40.49
C GLY A 21 42.23 -36.86 -41.14
N SER A 22 42.26 -36.90 -42.48
CA SER A 22 41.74 -37.99 -43.32
C SER A 22 42.43 -39.34 -43.08
N GLN A 23 41.66 -40.43 -43.22
CA GLN A 23 42.13 -41.72 -43.74
C GLN A 23 41.23 -42.12 -44.92
N TYR A 24 41.79 -42.44 -46.09
CA TYR A 24 41.15 -43.25 -47.14
C TYR A 24 42.18 -43.80 -48.16
N PRO A 25 41.87 -44.86 -48.95
CA PRO A 25 42.76 -46.02 -49.03
C PRO A 25 42.95 -46.60 -50.46
N ALA A 26 43.38 -47.88 -50.53
CA ALA A 26 42.93 -48.96 -51.44
C ALA A 26 43.93 -49.53 -52.48
N ASN A 27 43.96 -50.88 -52.54
CA ASN A 27 44.33 -51.78 -53.67
C ASN A 27 45.78 -51.70 -54.23
N GLN A 28 46.45 -52.74 -54.76
CA GLN A 28 46.19 -54.19 -54.99
C GLN A 28 47.57 -54.91 -55.23
N SER A 29 47.79 -56.19 -55.56
CA SER A 29 46.97 -57.39 -55.91
C SER A 29 47.78 -58.71 -55.81
N ASN A 30 47.10 -59.85 -55.62
CA ASN A 30 47.42 -61.22 -56.07
C ASN A 30 48.78 -61.90 -55.78
N LEU A 31 48.76 -62.92 -54.91
CA LEU A 31 49.22 -64.31 -55.12
C LEU A 31 48.74 -65.18 -53.92
N VAL A 32 48.52 -66.50 -54.10
CA VAL A 32 47.70 -67.41 -53.26
C VAL A 32 48.49 -68.75 -53.12
N PRO A 33 48.50 -69.55 -52.01
CA PRO A 33 47.29 -70.07 -51.34
C PRO A 33 47.31 -70.47 -49.83
N CYS A 34 46.12 -70.89 -49.36
CA CYS A 34 45.78 -71.67 -48.16
C CYS A 34 45.92 -71.01 -46.77
N TRP A 35 44.79 -70.70 -46.11
CA TRP A 35 44.25 -71.38 -44.90
C TRP A 35 42.96 -70.68 -44.40
N SER A 36 42.02 -71.45 -43.82
CA SER A 36 40.84 -71.06 -42.99
C SER A 36 39.76 -70.10 -43.57
N PHE A 37 38.53 -70.62 -43.73
CA PHE A 37 37.28 -69.85 -43.85
C PHE A 37 36.63 -69.59 -42.47
N PRO A 38 36.20 -68.35 -42.14
CA PRO A 38 35.54 -67.99 -40.86
C PRO A 38 33.97 -67.91 -40.99
N PRO A 39 33.20 -67.58 -39.93
CA PRO A 39 31.98 -68.31 -39.54
C PRO A 39 30.62 -67.75 -40.04
N PRO A 40 29.51 -68.51 -39.85
CA PRO A 40 28.15 -68.04 -40.08
C PRO A 40 27.45 -67.55 -38.80
N GLN A 41 27.19 -66.24 -38.69
CA GLN A 41 26.20 -65.61 -37.80
C GLN A 41 25.82 -64.22 -38.37
N GLU A 42 24.63 -63.64 -38.16
CA GLU A 42 23.29 -64.19 -37.90
C GLU A 42 22.26 -63.11 -38.31
N ARG A 43 20.99 -63.49 -38.57
CA ARG A 43 19.94 -62.55 -38.99
C ARG A 43 19.68 -61.45 -37.95
N ARG A 44 19.55 -60.21 -38.43
CA ARG A 44 18.43 -59.33 -38.01
C ARG A 44 17.80 -58.58 -39.18
N ARG A 45 16.50 -58.85 -39.39
CA ARG A 45 15.59 -58.04 -40.21
C ARG A 45 14.98 -56.96 -39.31
N SER A 46 15.09 -55.71 -39.73
CA SER A 46 14.24 -54.57 -39.35
C SER A 46 14.42 -53.54 -40.46
N GLN A 47 13.57 -53.50 -41.51
CA GLN A 47 12.21 -52.96 -41.50
C GLN A 47 12.14 -51.55 -40.92
N GLU A 48 12.24 -50.55 -41.80
CA GLU A 48 11.45 -49.30 -41.84
C GLU A 48 11.70 -48.66 -43.22
N ARG A 49 10.70 -48.59 -44.11
CA ARG A 49 9.71 -47.50 -44.25
C ARG A 49 10.39 -46.12 -44.27
N SER A 50 10.74 -45.57 -45.43
CA SER A 50 9.86 -44.89 -46.41
C SER A 50 9.16 -43.64 -45.85
N GLY A 51 9.49 -42.45 -46.37
CA GLY A 51 8.72 -41.23 -46.06
C GLY A 51 9.48 -39.90 -46.10
N GLY A 52 10.42 -39.70 -47.02
CA GLY A 52 11.04 -38.38 -47.20
C GLY A 52 10.10 -37.41 -47.91
N CYS A 53 9.59 -36.40 -47.22
CA CYS A 53 8.96 -35.23 -47.83
C CYS A 53 9.13 -33.99 -46.93
N LEU A 54 9.01 -32.79 -47.53
CA LEU A 54 9.22 -31.46 -46.92
C LEU A 54 10.68 -31.11 -46.58
N GLY A 55 11.42 -30.70 -47.62
CA GLY A 55 12.72 -30.05 -47.50
C GLY A 55 12.64 -28.62 -46.93
N VAL A 56 12.17 -28.50 -45.69
CA VAL A 56 12.51 -27.32 -44.86
C VAL A 56 13.98 -27.46 -44.51
N ARG A 57 14.81 -26.46 -44.85
CA ARG A 57 16.23 -26.44 -44.44
C ARG A 57 16.28 -26.67 -42.92
N PRO A 58 17.08 -27.62 -42.39
CA PRO A 58 17.11 -27.90 -40.95
C PRO A 58 17.32 -26.64 -40.11
N GLY A 59 18.19 -25.72 -40.57
CA GLY A 59 18.37 -24.40 -39.94
C GLY A 59 17.11 -23.53 -39.89
N ALA A 60 16.24 -23.56 -40.91
CA ALA A 60 14.98 -22.80 -40.91
C ALA A 60 13.96 -23.40 -39.94
N ALA A 61 13.88 -24.74 -39.83
CA ALA A 61 13.04 -25.41 -38.83
C ALA A 61 13.55 -25.17 -37.39
N MET A 62 14.88 -25.12 -37.21
CA MET A 62 15.49 -24.81 -35.90
C MET A 62 15.32 -23.34 -35.51
N LEU A 63 15.45 -22.38 -36.45
CA LEU A 63 15.09 -20.97 -36.21
C LEU A 63 13.59 -20.84 -35.89
N VAL A 64 12.76 -21.56 -36.65
CA VAL A 64 11.39 -21.99 -36.33
C VAL A 64 11.14 -22.13 -34.81
N LEU A 65 11.70 -23.22 -34.31
CA LEU A 65 11.56 -23.73 -32.96
C LEU A 65 12.19 -22.82 -31.90
N MET A 66 13.34 -22.20 -32.17
CA MET A 66 13.99 -21.25 -31.26
C MET A 66 13.14 -20.00 -31.01
N LEU A 67 12.49 -19.45 -32.05
CA LEU A 67 11.58 -18.32 -31.88
C LEU A 67 10.36 -18.69 -31.04
N PHE A 68 9.78 -19.87 -31.26
CA PHE A 68 8.70 -20.39 -30.40
C PHE A 68 9.15 -20.57 -28.94
N LEU A 69 10.33 -21.16 -28.69
CA LEU A 69 10.87 -21.31 -27.34
C LEU A 69 11.08 -19.96 -26.64
N LEU A 70 11.56 -18.93 -27.35
CA LEU A 70 11.72 -17.59 -26.79
C LEU A 70 10.37 -16.95 -26.42
N VAL A 71 9.35 -17.10 -27.28
CA VAL A 71 7.98 -16.62 -26.99
C VAL A 71 7.39 -17.35 -25.79
N PHE A 72 7.49 -18.69 -25.72
CA PHE A 72 7.00 -19.45 -24.58
C PHE A 72 7.78 -19.18 -23.29
N ALA A 73 9.09 -18.89 -23.37
CA ALA A 73 9.89 -18.48 -22.21
C ALA A 73 9.44 -17.11 -21.67
N ALA A 74 9.20 -16.13 -22.55
CA ALA A 74 8.69 -14.82 -22.16
C ALA A 74 7.29 -14.91 -21.52
N LEU A 75 6.33 -15.57 -22.19
CA LEU A 75 4.98 -15.77 -21.68
C LEU A 75 4.96 -16.60 -20.38
N GLY A 76 5.81 -17.62 -20.29
CA GLY A 76 5.96 -18.45 -19.09
C GLY A 76 6.55 -17.68 -17.90
N PHE A 77 7.49 -16.78 -18.15
CA PHE A 77 8.07 -15.91 -17.12
C PHE A 77 7.06 -14.89 -16.59
N GLU A 78 6.25 -14.26 -17.45
CA GLU A 78 5.16 -13.38 -17.04
C GLU A 78 4.09 -14.13 -16.24
N ALA A 79 3.66 -15.30 -16.71
CA ALA A 79 2.71 -16.15 -15.99
C ALA A 79 3.27 -16.59 -14.61
N PHE A 80 4.56 -16.88 -14.51
CA PHE A 80 5.22 -17.23 -13.25
C PHE A 80 5.29 -16.03 -12.28
N GLN A 81 5.55 -14.81 -12.76
CA GLN A 81 5.46 -13.61 -11.93
C GLN A 81 4.04 -13.37 -11.41
N ILE A 82 3.02 -13.47 -12.28
CA ILE A 82 1.61 -13.31 -11.89
C ILE A 82 1.22 -14.39 -10.87
N TYR A 83 1.62 -15.65 -11.08
CA TYR A 83 1.40 -16.75 -10.14
C TYR A 83 2.07 -16.48 -8.77
N THR A 84 3.29 -15.96 -8.77
CA THR A 84 4.03 -15.63 -7.54
C THR A 84 3.34 -14.48 -6.78
N LEU A 85 2.94 -13.40 -7.46
CA LEU A 85 2.16 -12.30 -6.87
C LEU A 85 0.80 -12.76 -6.34
N GLN A 86 0.08 -13.61 -7.06
CA GLN A 86 -1.18 -14.20 -6.58
C GLN A 86 -0.97 -15.16 -5.41
N ARG A 87 0.16 -15.84 -5.33
CA ARG A 87 0.53 -16.70 -4.20
C ARG A 87 0.83 -15.86 -2.97
N GLU A 88 1.67 -14.83 -3.06
CA GLU A 88 1.90 -13.86 -1.97
C GLU A 88 0.58 -13.26 -1.46
N LEU A 89 -0.32 -12.84 -2.36
CA LEU A 89 -1.65 -12.36 -1.99
C LEU A 89 -2.55 -13.42 -1.35
N LYS A 90 -2.37 -14.72 -1.66
CA LYS A 90 -3.11 -15.83 -1.03
C LYS A 90 -2.52 -16.19 0.34
N GLU A 91 -1.21 -16.18 0.49
CA GLU A 91 -0.52 -16.36 1.77
C GLU A 91 -0.88 -15.22 2.73
N LEU A 92 -0.82 -13.95 2.29
CA LEU A 92 -1.28 -12.78 3.05
C LEU A 92 -2.79 -12.79 3.37
N ARG A 93 -3.58 -13.59 2.66
CA ARG A 93 -5.02 -13.80 2.89
C ARG A 93 -5.33 -15.07 3.71
N GLN A 94 -4.37 -16.00 3.81
CA GLN A 94 -4.42 -17.21 4.64
C GLN A 94 -3.71 -17.04 6.00
N VAL A 95 -2.79 -16.08 6.11
CA VAL A 95 -2.73 -15.24 7.30
C VAL A 95 -4.13 -14.68 7.45
N LYS A 96 -4.88 -15.36 8.34
CA LYS A 96 -6.24 -15.04 8.78
C LYS A 96 -6.39 -13.51 8.79
N PRO A 97 -7.46 -12.91 8.24
CA PRO A 97 -7.71 -11.51 8.52
C PRO A 97 -7.69 -11.39 10.03
N VAL A 98 -6.67 -10.72 10.54
CA VAL A 98 -6.47 -10.55 11.98
C VAL A 98 -7.76 -9.90 12.43
N SER A 99 -8.54 -10.64 13.23
CA SER A 99 -9.73 -10.13 13.91
C SER A 99 -9.36 -8.75 14.38
N GLU A 100 -10.09 -7.74 13.88
CA GLU A 100 -9.64 -6.34 13.75
C GLU A 100 -8.63 -6.00 14.85
N PRO A 101 -7.44 -5.46 14.54
CA PRO A 101 -6.59 -4.96 15.61
C PRO A 101 -7.47 -4.02 16.42
N HIS A 102 -7.64 -4.30 17.71
CA HIS A 102 -8.59 -3.62 18.62
C HIS A 102 -8.08 -2.19 18.95
N SER A 103 -7.62 -1.47 17.93
CA SER A 103 -6.86 -0.21 17.94
C SER A 103 -7.25 0.72 16.78
N ALA A 104 -8.51 0.65 16.34
CA ALA A 104 -9.24 1.79 15.82
C ALA A 104 -10.69 1.66 16.36
N GLN A 105 -11.44 2.72 16.69
CA GLN A 105 -11.87 3.76 15.76
C GLN A 105 -12.62 4.86 16.54
N LYS A 106 -12.19 6.14 16.42
CA LYS A 106 -13.10 7.28 16.65
C LYS A 106 -12.72 8.54 15.87
N GLN A 107 -13.56 8.91 14.91
CA GLN A 107 -13.76 10.27 14.40
C GLN A 107 -15.10 10.77 14.96
N ILE A 108 -15.19 11.95 15.56
CA ILE A 108 -16.49 12.62 15.76
C ILE A 108 -16.65 13.74 14.74
N GLY A 109 -17.84 13.76 14.12
CA GLY A 109 -18.22 14.75 13.14
C GLY A 109 -18.67 16.07 13.75
N ARG A 110 -19.35 16.84 12.89
CA ARG A 110 -19.84 18.21 13.06
C ARG A 110 -20.20 18.58 14.51
N MET A 111 -19.79 19.78 14.93
CA MET A 111 -20.29 20.41 16.15
C MET A 111 -21.80 20.65 16.05
N ASP A 112 -22.56 20.18 17.03
CA ASP A 112 -24.02 20.36 17.10
C ASP A 112 -24.43 21.48 18.06
N GLY A 113 -23.57 21.83 19.02
CA GLY A 113 -23.84 22.91 19.96
C GLY A 113 -22.79 23.05 21.06
N VAL A 114 -23.18 23.77 22.11
CA VAL A 114 -22.38 23.97 23.33
C VAL A 114 -23.20 23.44 24.51
N SER A 115 -22.58 22.65 25.38
CA SER A 115 -23.24 22.14 26.59
C SER A 115 -23.39 23.25 27.65
N GLN A 116 -24.27 23.04 28.64
CA GLN A 116 -24.35 23.90 29.83
C GLN A 116 -23.00 23.99 30.57
N ALA A 117 -22.16 22.97 30.46
CA ALA A 117 -20.81 22.92 31.03
C ALA A 117 -19.73 23.61 30.16
N HIS A 118 -20.14 24.40 29.15
CA HIS A 118 -19.27 25.13 28.22
C HIS A 118 -18.26 24.21 27.49
N THR A 119 -18.73 23.03 27.07
CA THR A 119 -17.97 22.10 26.23
C THR A 119 -18.64 21.96 24.87
N LEU A 120 -17.86 21.69 23.83
CA LEU A 120 -18.42 21.44 22.50
C LEU A 120 -19.17 20.11 22.48
N LEU A 121 -20.39 20.13 21.94
CA LEU A 121 -21.16 18.95 21.60
C LEU A 121 -20.88 18.58 20.14
N TRP A 122 -20.75 17.28 19.90
CA TRP A 122 -20.29 16.71 18.64
C TRP A 122 -21.29 15.65 18.12
N GLU A 123 -21.32 15.43 16.82
CA GLU A 123 -22.19 14.43 16.19
C GLU A 123 -21.45 13.09 15.98
N PRO A 124 -21.71 12.05 16.81
CA PRO A 124 -21.09 10.73 16.71
C PRO A 124 -21.51 9.83 15.54
N HIS A 125 -22.61 10.10 14.84
CA HIS A 125 -23.16 9.19 13.81
C HIS A 125 -23.39 9.83 12.43
N ALA A 126 -23.28 11.15 12.27
CA ALA A 126 -23.44 11.78 10.95
C ALA A 126 -22.15 11.74 10.11
N GLY A 127 -22.33 11.48 8.81
CA GLY A 127 -21.26 11.52 7.82
C GLY A 127 -20.23 10.41 8.03
N ARG A 128 -19.04 10.78 8.52
CA ARG A 128 -17.95 9.86 8.90
C ARG A 128 -17.70 9.81 10.41
N GLY A 129 -18.64 10.30 11.21
CA GLY A 129 -18.60 10.12 12.67
C GLY A 129 -18.85 8.65 13.04
N PHE A 130 -18.11 8.13 14.01
CA PHE A 130 -18.37 6.82 14.62
C PHE A 130 -17.78 6.70 16.03
N THR A 131 -18.26 5.73 16.80
CA THR A 131 -17.76 5.43 18.14
C THR A 131 -17.67 3.93 18.36
N LEU A 132 -16.46 3.39 18.52
CA LEU A 132 -16.23 1.95 18.62
C LEU A 132 -15.13 1.61 19.64
N GLY A 133 -15.22 0.41 20.24
CA GLY A 133 -14.18 -0.17 21.08
C GLY A 133 -13.96 0.56 22.42
N ALA A 134 -12.71 0.92 22.69
CA ALA A 134 -12.25 1.41 23.99
C ALA A 134 -12.77 2.82 24.40
N VAL A 135 -13.68 3.43 23.63
CA VAL A 135 -14.16 4.80 23.85
C VAL A 135 -15.68 4.91 23.67
N ALA A 136 -16.39 5.41 24.67
CA ALA A 136 -17.82 5.71 24.60
C ALA A 136 -18.07 7.23 24.45
N TYR A 137 -19.15 7.61 23.75
CA TYR A 137 -19.61 9.00 23.73
C TYR A 137 -20.56 9.32 24.90
N ARG A 138 -20.51 10.56 25.40
CA ARG A 138 -21.48 11.10 26.36
C ARG A 138 -22.23 12.28 25.75
N TYR A 139 -23.47 12.04 25.34
CA TYR A 139 -24.34 13.08 24.77
C TYR A 139 -24.66 14.23 25.73
N GLN A 140 -24.62 13.99 27.05
CA GLN A 140 -24.98 14.99 28.05
C GLN A 140 -24.01 16.18 28.08
N ASP A 141 -22.72 15.93 27.82
CA ASP A 141 -21.63 16.89 28.03
C ASP A 141 -20.56 16.88 26.91
N GLY A 142 -20.78 16.13 25.83
CA GLY A 142 -19.89 16.06 24.67
C GLY A 142 -18.63 15.23 24.89
N ALA A 143 -18.55 14.45 25.98
CA ALA A 143 -17.31 13.78 26.37
C ALA A 143 -16.98 12.55 25.52
N LEU A 144 -15.68 12.32 25.31
CA LEU A 144 -15.12 11.01 25.02
C LEU A 144 -14.74 10.32 26.34
N GLN A 145 -15.51 9.34 26.77
CA GLN A 145 -15.17 8.53 27.94
C GLN A 145 -14.33 7.32 27.54
N VAL A 146 -13.16 7.20 28.17
CA VAL A 146 -12.26 6.06 28.03
C VAL A 146 -12.78 4.86 28.81
N ASN A 147 -12.84 3.68 28.18
CA ASN A 147 -13.24 2.42 28.80
C ASN A 147 -12.05 1.53 29.21
N GLU A 148 -10.86 1.78 28.65
CA GLU A 148 -9.63 1.03 28.92
C GLU A 148 -8.45 1.97 29.19
N THR A 149 -7.69 1.73 30.26
CA THR A 149 -6.43 2.44 30.49
C THR A 149 -5.42 2.12 29.37
N GLY A 150 -4.71 3.14 28.88
CA GLY A 150 -3.75 2.97 27.78
C GLY A 150 -3.14 4.29 27.31
N LEU A 151 -2.22 4.19 26.35
CA LEU A 151 -1.74 5.33 25.59
C LEU A 151 -2.75 5.63 24.48
N TYR A 152 -3.16 6.89 24.32
CA TYR A 152 -4.11 7.30 23.30
C TYR A 152 -3.54 8.44 22.46
N HIS A 153 -3.67 8.33 21.14
CA HIS A 153 -3.54 9.51 20.28
C HIS A 153 -4.85 10.29 20.34
N ILE A 154 -4.79 11.54 20.77
CA ILE A 154 -5.94 12.45 20.92
C ILE A 154 -5.75 13.58 19.91
N TYR A 155 -6.79 13.92 19.15
CA TYR A 155 -6.72 14.94 18.12
C TYR A 155 -8.01 15.77 18.03
N SER A 156 -7.88 17.05 17.67
CA SER A 156 -8.99 18.01 17.53
C SER A 156 -8.67 19.07 16.49
N ARG A 157 -9.60 19.35 15.58
CA ARG A 157 -9.59 20.52 14.68
C ARG A 157 -10.81 21.39 14.97
N VAL A 158 -10.58 22.69 15.10
CA VAL A 158 -11.63 23.71 15.07
C VAL A 158 -11.33 24.77 14.02
N GLU A 159 -12.39 25.28 13.39
CA GLU A 159 -12.35 26.31 12.35
C GLU A 159 -13.44 27.34 12.61
N LEU A 160 -13.05 28.62 12.66
CA LEU A 160 -13.89 29.75 13.00
C LEU A 160 -14.01 30.69 11.81
N THR A 161 -15.16 31.35 11.67
CA THR A 161 -15.37 32.48 10.75
C THR A 161 -15.82 33.69 11.57
N LEU A 162 -14.86 34.53 11.97
CA LEU A 162 -15.13 35.76 12.71
C LEU A 162 -15.66 36.82 11.74
N LYS A 163 -16.80 37.43 12.04
CA LYS A 163 -17.41 38.46 11.17
C LYS A 163 -16.68 39.81 11.27
N ASP A 164 -16.45 40.25 12.49
CA ASP A 164 -15.84 41.55 12.81
C ASP A 164 -14.39 41.37 13.28
N CYS A 165 -13.54 40.85 12.39
CA CYS A 165 -12.13 40.60 12.71
C CYS A 165 -11.41 41.92 13.05
N SER A 166 -10.66 41.93 14.15
CA SER A 166 -9.84 43.03 14.66
C SER A 166 -8.44 42.53 15.08
N PRO A 167 -7.40 43.37 15.16
CA PRO A 167 -6.08 42.94 15.63
C PRO A 167 -6.08 42.23 17.00
N GLU A 168 -7.01 42.63 17.90
CA GLU A 168 -7.23 42.04 19.23
C GLU A 168 -8.01 40.71 19.20
N SER A 169 -8.57 40.33 18.05
CA SER A 169 -9.33 39.10 17.91
C SER A 169 -8.42 37.89 18.12
N SER A 170 -8.82 37.07 19.10
CA SER A 170 -8.08 35.88 19.51
C SER A 170 -9.03 34.79 19.96
N PHE A 171 -8.60 33.54 19.84
CA PHE A 171 -9.32 32.41 20.41
C PHE A 171 -8.37 31.40 21.04
N LEU A 172 -8.86 30.75 22.09
CA LEU A 172 -8.18 29.67 22.80
C LEU A 172 -8.92 28.36 22.51
N HIS A 173 -8.22 27.39 21.93
CA HIS A 173 -8.69 26.01 21.73
C HIS A 173 -8.02 25.10 22.76
N VAL A 174 -8.79 24.33 23.53
CA VAL A 174 -8.28 23.48 24.62
C VAL A 174 -8.89 22.08 24.54
N VAL A 175 -8.05 21.06 24.63
CA VAL A 175 -8.45 19.68 24.95
C VAL A 175 -8.06 19.39 26.39
N PHE A 176 -9.01 18.89 27.19
CA PHE A 176 -8.80 18.65 28.62
C PHE A 176 -9.52 17.39 29.09
N VAL A 177 -9.09 16.84 30.24
CA VAL A 177 -9.66 15.63 30.84
C VAL A 177 -10.23 15.90 32.24
N ARG A 178 -11.41 15.35 32.51
CA ARG A 178 -11.95 15.20 33.88
C ARG A 178 -11.74 13.76 34.33
N ARG A 179 -11.15 13.60 35.50
CA ARG A 179 -10.94 12.31 36.19
C ARG A 179 -11.70 12.31 37.50
N ALA A 180 -12.37 11.20 37.83
CA ALA A 180 -13.06 11.06 39.11
C ALA A 180 -12.09 11.30 40.28
N GLY A 181 -12.51 12.09 41.27
CA GLY A 181 -11.69 12.46 42.43
C GLY A 181 -10.62 13.53 42.17
N ARG A 182 -10.46 14.08 40.95
CA ARG A 182 -9.51 15.16 40.65
C ARG A 182 -10.22 16.44 40.21
N ASN A 183 -9.99 17.51 40.97
CA ASN A 183 -10.42 18.88 40.68
C ASN A 183 -9.22 19.80 40.97
N PRO A 184 -8.80 20.73 40.08
CA PRO A 184 -9.37 21.06 38.77
C PRO A 184 -9.19 19.97 37.70
N PRO A 185 -9.94 20.05 36.58
CA PRO A 185 -9.67 19.28 35.37
C PRO A 185 -8.26 19.54 34.82
N LEU A 186 -7.66 18.55 34.16
CA LEU A 186 -6.31 18.66 33.61
C LEU A 186 -6.37 19.05 32.14
N ARG A 187 -5.74 20.18 31.76
CA ARG A 187 -5.49 20.51 30.35
C ARG A 187 -4.50 19.51 29.77
N LEU A 188 -4.83 18.95 28.62
CA LEU A 188 -3.98 18.00 27.88
C LEU A 188 -3.23 18.68 26.75
N MET A 189 -3.91 19.57 26.04
CA MET A 189 -3.37 20.34 24.92
C MET A 189 -4.09 21.69 24.84
N GLU A 190 -3.38 22.76 24.48
CA GLU A 190 -3.97 24.06 24.24
C GLU A 190 -3.26 24.80 23.09
N ALA A 191 -4.01 25.64 22.38
CA ALA A 191 -3.50 26.55 21.38
C ALA A 191 -4.21 27.90 21.51
N TYR A 192 -3.44 28.95 21.78
CA TYR A 192 -3.88 30.33 21.66
C TYR A 192 -3.56 30.84 20.25
N ARG A 193 -4.54 31.48 19.61
CA ARG A 193 -4.43 32.03 18.26
C ARG A 193 -4.83 33.50 18.32
N ALA A 194 -3.97 34.39 17.82
CA ALA A 194 -4.17 35.83 17.79
C ALA A 194 -3.40 36.41 16.58
N GLY A 195 -3.59 37.71 16.28
CA GLY A 195 -2.82 38.40 15.23
C GLY A 195 -3.07 37.89 13.80
N PHE A 196 -4.17 37.18 13.57
CA PHE A 196 -4.54 36.65 12.25
C PHE A 196 -5.38 37.63 11.42
N CYS A 197 -6.00 38.65 12.01
CA CYS A 197 -6.75 39.67 11.28
C CYS A 197 -5.81 40.69 10.62
N SER A 198 -6.17 41.16 9.43
CA SER A 198 -5.52 42.33 8.82
C SER A 198 -5.86 43.62 9.59
N GLN A 199 -5.10 44.71 9.38
CA GLN A 199 -5.43 46.03 9.94
C GLN A 199 -6.79 46.59 9.47
N ARG A 200 -7.33 46.11 8.34
CA ARG A 200 -8.67 46.50 7.87
C ARG A 200 -9.72 45.70 8.66
N THR A 201 -10.40 46.39 9.57
CA THR A 201 -11.48 45.87 10.42
C THR A 201 -12.77 45.61 9.64
N GLY A 202 -13.67 44.80 10.22
CA GLY A 202 -15.02 44.56 9.67
C GLY A 202 -15.09 43.64 8.45
N LEU A 203 -13.98 42.97 8.10
CA LEU A 203 -13.97 41.90 7.10
C LEU A 203 -14.07 40.54 7.80
N SER A 204 -14.90 39.65 7.24
CA SER A 204 -15.02 38.29 7.73
C SER A 204 -13.73 37.51 7.48
N TRP A 205 -13.17 36.91 8.53
CA TRP A 205 -11.93 36.15 8.46
C TRP A 205 -12.15 34.70 8.89
N THR A 206 -11.54 33.75 8.18
CA THR A 206 -11.57 32.34 8.54
C THR A 206 -10.21 31.90 9.05
N THR A 207 -10.18 31.16 10.16
CA THR A 207 -8.96 30.73 10.84
C THR A 207 -9.19 29.40 11.57
N GLU A 208 -8.13 28.62 11.72
CA GLU A 208 -8.20 27.27 12.29
C GLU A 208 -7.17 27.04 13.40
N SER A 209 -7.42 25.97 14.16
CA SER A 209 -6.51 25.40 15.14
C SER A 209 -6.60 23.87 15.11
N TYR A 210 -5.44 23.22 15.07
CA TYR A 210 -5.30 21.77 15.21
C TYR A 210 -4.50 21.46 16.47
N LEU A 211 -4.95 20.46 17.23
CA LEU A 211 -4.26 19.90 18.39
C LEU A 211 -4.14 18.39 18.20
N GLY A 212 -2.97 17.82 18.50
CA GLY A 212 -2.72 16.38 18.40
C GLY A 212 -1.57 15.94 19.30
N SER A 213 -1.76 14.88 20.09
CA SER A 213 -0.71 14.34 20.97
C SER A 213 -1.01 12.90 21.41
N ALA A 214 0.02 12.13 21.75
CA ALA A 214 -0.10 10.80 22.37
C ALA A 214 0.02 10.93 23.91
N LEU A 215 -1.04 10.59 24.64
CA LEU A 215 -1.16 10.84 26.08
C LEU A 215 -1.76 9.63 26.81
N GLN A 216 -1.28 9.37 28.03
CA GLN A 216 -1.77 8.28 28.86
C GLN A 216 -3.13 8.63 29.48
N LEU A 217 -4.17 7.86 29.15
CA LEU A 217 -5.51 7.98 29.73
C LEU A 217 -5.83 6.78 30.61
N GLN A 218 -6.67 7.01 31.62
CA GLN A 218 -7.16 5.99 32.55
C GLN A 218 -8.62 5.63 32.23
N LYS A 219 -9.01 4.39 32.54
CA LYS A 219 -10.42 3.97 32.49
C LYS A 219 -11.31 4.95 33.28
N LEU A 220 -12.44 5.31 32.69
CA LEU A 220 -13.40 6.35 33.12
C LEU A 220 -12.97 7.82 32.92
N ASP A 221 -11.76 8.11 32.43
CA ASP A 221 -11.39 9.47 32.04
C ASP A 221 -12.36 10.01 30.98
N ARG A 222 -12.79 11.26 31.14
CA ARG A 222 -13.65 11.97 30.18
C ARG A 222 -12.85 13.09 29.54
N VAL A 223 -12.57 12.95 28.24
CA VAL A 223 -11.86 13.96 27.43
C VAL A 223 -12.88 14.86 26.74
N TYR A 224 -12.61 16.15 26.75
CA TYR A 224 -13.48 17.21 26.26
C TYR A 224 -12.69 18.20 25.41
N VAL A 225 -13.42 18.97 24.60
CA VAL A 225 -12.91 20.17 23.92
C VAL A 225 -13.69 21.38 24.39
N ASN A 226 -12.99 22.47 24.67
CA ASN A 226 -13.53 23.79 24.96
C ASN A 226 -12.84 24.83 24.06
N MET A 227 -13.56 25.89 23.72
CA MET A 227 -13.08 26.98 22.89
C MET A 227 -13.73 28.30 23.30
N SER A 228 -12.98 29.41 23.28
CA SER A 228 -13.43 30.70 23.84
C SER A 228 -14.52 31.43 23.03
N GLN A 229 -14.66 31.14 21.74
CA GLN A 229 -15.59 31.77 20.78
C GLN A 229 -16.46 30.71 20.06
N PRO A 230 -17.22 29.86 20.77
CA PRO A 230 -17.89 28.71 20.15
C PRO A 230 -19.02 29.10 19.19
N ASN A 231 -19.50 30.34 19.24
CA ASN A 231 -20.54 30.86 18.34
C ASN A 231 -20.00 31.15 16.92
N ASP A 232 -18.70 31.43 16.80
CA ASP A 232 -18.03 31.73 15.53
C ASP A 232 -17.54 30.47 14.80
N LEU A 233 -17.80 29.27 15.36
CA LEU A 233 -17.47 27.99 14.73
C LEU A 233 -18.18 27.80 13.38
N ARG A 234 -17.39 27.50 12.35
CA ARG A 234 -17.85 27.32 10.97
C ARG A 234 -18.65 26.03 10.82
N ARG A 235 -19.96 26.14 10.59
CA ARG A 235 -20.89 24.98 10.50
C ARG A 235 -20.91 24.29 9.13
N VAL A 236 -19.72 24.01 8.58
CA VAL A 236 -19.51 23.30 7.31
C VAL A 236 -19.02 21.87 7.58
N PRO A 237 -19.40 20.86 6.78
CA PRO A 237 -18.89 19.49 6.94
C PRO A 237 -17.36 19.45 6.99
N TYR A 238 -16.81 18.61 7.87
CA TYR A 238 -15.36 18.38 8.07
C TYR A 238 -14.52 19.58 8.55
N ALA A 239 -15.07 20.78 8.69
CA ALA A 239 -14.36 21.95 9.22
C ALA A 239 -13.93 21.76 10.70
N ASN A 240 -14.76 21.04 11.47
CA ASN A 240 -14.56 20.75 12.89
C ASN A 240 -14.65 19.24 13.14
N PHE A 241 -13.72 18.68 13.91
CA PHE A 241 -13.75 17.29 14.34
C PHE A 241 -12.92 17.06 15.62
N PHE A 242 -13.28 16.03 16.38
CA PHE A 242 -12.59 15.60 17.60
C PHE A 242 -12.56 14.08 17.66
N GLY A 243 -11.44 13.49 18.10
CA GLY A 243 -11.32 12.04 18.23
C GLY A 243 -10.16 11.62 19.09
N LEU A 244 -10.16 10.34 19.47
CA LEU A 244 -9.01 9.67 20.06
C LEU A 244 -9.08 8.16 19.81
N TYR A 245 -7.92 7.52 19.65
CA TYR A 245 -7.79 6.08 19.51
C TYR A 245 -6.63 5.56 20.38
N LYS A 246 -6.76 4.32 20.85
CA LYS A 246 -5.76 3.63 21.66
C LYS A 246 -4.61 3.17 20.75
N ILE A 247 -3.38 3.41 21.19
CA ILE A 247 -2.14 2.92 20.55
C ILE A 247 -1.80 1.55 21.14
#